data_AF-A0A7S0LDI6-F1
#
_entry.id   AF-A0A7S0LDI6-F1
#
_cell.length_a   1.000
_cell.length_b   1.000
_cell.length_c   1.000
_cell.angle_alpha   90.00
_cell.angle_beta   90.00
_cell.angle_gamma   90.00
#
_symmetry.space_group_name_H-M   'P 1'
#
loop_
_entity.id
_entity.type
_entity.pdbx_description
1 polymer ?
#
loop_
_entity_poly.entity_id
_entity_poly.type
_entity_poly.pdbx_seq_one_letter_code
_entity_poly.pdbx_strand_id
1 'polypeptide(L)'
;RVSASEAVLGAAASRRLEYTQRFGAGFGVEERASLCRAHLRGLTWCAHYYFHGCADWRWHFGYHYAPFAIDLAAECAAATASPKSAPGRTTPPWAADGPLSPLQALTAVLPPVSAALLPESYRPLVSSDSPL
;
A
#
# COMPACT_ATOMS: atom_id res chain seq x y z
N ARG A 1 -22.22 34.44 -3.19
CA ARG A 1 -22.26 33.06 -2.64
C ARG A 1 -21.85 32.14 -3.78
N VAL A 2 -20.71 31.46 -3.66
CA VAL A 2 -20.29 30.45 -4.66
C VAL A 2 -21.35 29.35 -4.70
N SER A 3 -21.79 28.96 -5.90
CA SER A 3 -22.80 27.91 -6.04
C SER A 3 -22.21 26.57 -5.57
N ALA A 4 -23.01 25.72 -4.91
CA ALA A 4 -22.55 24.42 -4.41
C ALA A 4 -21.92 23.55 -5.52
N SER A 5 -22.39 23.70 -6.76
CA SER A 5 -21.83 23.04 -7.94
C SER A 5 -20.38 23.48 -8.25
N GLU A 6 -20.09 24.78 -8.15
CA GLU A 6 -18.74 25.33 -8.41
C GLU A 6 -17.74 24.91 -7.33
N ALA A 7 -18.18 24.84 -6.07
CA ALA A 7 -17.34 24.37 -4.97
C ALA A 7 -16.96 22.88 -5.13
N VAL A 8 -17.90 22.04 -5.58
CA VAL A 8 -17.66 20.61 -5.83
C VAL A 8 -16.74 20.41 -7.03
N LEU A 9 -16.92 21.16 -8.11
CA LEU A 9 -16.03 21.14 -9.27
C LEU A 9 -14.61 21.57 -8.90
N GLY A 10 -14.48 22.62 -8.08
CA GLY A 10 -13.20 23.06 -7.54
C GLY A 10 -12.50 21.97 -6.72
N ALA A 11 -13.21 21.33 -5.79
CA ALA A 11 -12.66 20.26 -4.96
C ALA A 11 -12.25 19.02 -5.78
N ALA A 12 -13.03 18.66 -6.81
CA ALA A 12 -12.70 17.55 -7.71
C ALA A 12 -11.45 17.86 -8.55
N ALA A 13 -11.31 19.10 -9.03
CA ALA A 13 -10.15 19.55 -9.78
C ALA A 13 -8.88 19.56 -8.90
N SER A 14 -8.97 20.09 -7.67
CA SER A 14 -7.86 20.06 -6.70
C SER A 14 -7.44 18.63 -6.35
N ARG A 15 -8.42 17.72 -6.12
CA ARG A 15 -8.14 16.31 -5.84
C ARG A 15 -7.40 15.64 -7.00
N ARG A 16 -7.82 15.90 -8.23
CA ARG A 16 -7.14 15.36 -9.43
C ARG A 16 -5.71 15.89 -9.55
N LEU A 17 -5.50 17.19 -9.32
CA LEU A 17 -4.17 17.79 -9.36
C LEU A 17 -3.24 17.16 -8.31
N GLU A 18 -3.73 16.98 -7.08
CA GLU A 18 -2.94 16.36 -6.01
C GLU A 18 -2.49 14.94 -6.38
N TYR A 19 -3.39 14.12 -6.93
CA TYR A 19 -3.03 12.79 -7.41
C TYR A 19 -1.98 12.83 -8.51
N THR A 20 -2.13 13.74 -9.48
CA THR A 20 -1.14 13.91 -10.54
C THR A 20 0.22 14.33 -9.99
N GLN A 21 0.27 15.20 -8.98
CA GLN A 21 1.52 15.64 -8.35
C GLN A 21 2.20 14.50 -7.57
N ARG A 22 1.42 13.68 -6.85
CA ARG A 22 1.94 12.61 -5.98
C ARG A 22 2.30 11.33 -6.72
N PHE A 23 1.56 10.98 -7.77
CA PHE A 23 1.65 9.68 -8.46
C PHE A 23 1.96 9.81 -9.97
N GLY A 24 2.02 11.01 -10.51
CA GLY A 24 2.28 11.27 -11.93
C GLY A 24 1.02 11.35 -12.80
N ALA A 25 1.19 11.82 -14.04
CA ALA A 25 0.09 12.10 -14.97
C ALA A 25 -0.72 10.86 -15.40
N GLY A 26 -0.16 9.66 -15.24
CA GLY A 26 -0.82 8.38 -15.56
C GLY A 26 -1.74 7.85 -14.47
N PHE A 27 -1.87 8.52 -13.32
CA PHE A 27 -2.66 8.00 -12.21
C PHE A 27 -4.17 8.23 -12.42
N GLY A 28 -4.82 7.23 -13.02
CA GLY A 28 -6.20 7.25 -13.47
C GLY A 28 -7.21 6.76 -12.43
N VAL A 29 -8.39 6.37 -12.94
CA VAL A 29 -9.50 5.89 -12.12
C VAL A 29 -9.18 4.51 -11.53
N GLU A 30 -8.63 3.60 -12.34
CA GLU A 30 -8.32 2.23 -11.89
C GLU A 30 -7.16 2.20 -10.89
N GLU A 31 -6.12 3.02 -11.09
CA GLU A 31 -5.01 3.13 -10.14
C GLU A 31 -5.47 3.69 -8.79
N ARG A 32 -6.40 4.66 -8.80
CA ARG A 32 -7.04 5.17 -7.57
C ARG A 32 -7.88 4.10 -6.88
N ALA A 33 -8.63 3.31 -7.64
CA ALA A 33 -9.41 2.22 -7.09
C ALA A 33 -8.49 1.15 -6.47
N SER A 34 -7.40 0.79 -7.15
CA SER A 34 -6.37 -0.11 -6.62
C SER A 34 -5.70 0.44 -5.36
N LEU A 35 -5.36 1.73 -5.31
CA LEU A 35 -4.84 2.41 -4.13
C LEU A 35 -5.80 2.31 -2.94
N CYS A 36 -7.09 2.57 -3.17
CA CYS A 36 -8.13 2.46 -2.15
C CYS A 36 -8.28 1.02 -1.64
N ARG A 37 -8.35 0.03 -2.55
CA ARG A 37 -8.40 -1.39 -2.19
C ARG A 37 -7.18 -1.84 -1.39
N ALA A 38 -5.98 -1.41 -1.78
CA ALA A 38 -4.76 -1.68 -1.05
C ALA A 38 -4.76 -1.04 0.35
N HIS A 39 -5.30 0.17 0.47
CA HIS A 39 -5.43 0.86 1.76
C HIS A 39 -6.42 0.16 2.70
N LEU A 40 -7.60 -0.22 2.19
CA LEU A 40 -8.61 -1.01 2.93
C LEU A 40 -8.05 -2.38 3.36
N ARG A 41 -7.30 -3.04 2.47
CA ARG A 41 -6.57 -4.27 2.81
C ARG A 41 -5.58 -4.02 3.95
N GLY A 42 -4.85 -2.91 3.91
CA GLY A 42 -3.91 -2.54 4.97
C GLY A 42 -4.57 -2.31 6.32
N LEU A 43 -5.72 -1.61 6.35
CA LEU A 43 -6.50 -1.46 7.58
C LEU A 43 -6.94 -2.82 8.15
N THR A 44 -7.39 -3.72 7.27
CA THR A 44 -7.78 -5.09 7.67
C THR A 44 -6.58 -5.89 8.18
N TRP A 45 -5.42 -5.78 7.51
CA TRP A 45 -4.18 -6.44 7.91
C TRP A 45 -3.71 -5.92 9.28
N CYS A 46 -3.73 -4.61 9.51
CA CYS A 46 -3.39 -4.01 10.80
C CYS A 46 -4.34 -4.51 11.90
N ALA A 47 -5.65 -4.46 11.69
CA ALA A 47 -6.61 -4.96 12.69
C ALA A 47 -6.36 -6.45 12.99
N HIS A 48 -6.13 -7.28 11.98
CA HIS A 48 -5.80 -8.69 12.16
C HIS A 48 -4.50 -8.87 12.95
N TYR A 49 -3.46 -8.09 12.67
CA TYR A 49 -2.19 -8.13 13.38
C TYR A 49 -2.37 -7.95 14.89
N TYR A 50 -3.17 -6.96 15.30
CA TYR A 50 -3.43 -6.70 16.72
C TYR A 50 -4.22 -7.80 17.43
N PHE A 51 -5.18 -8.43 16.76
CA PHE A 51 -6.09 -9.39 17.41
C PHE A 51 -5.71 -10.86 17.23
N HIS A 52 -4.98 -11.20 16.16
CA HIS A 52 -4.71 -12.58 15.74
C HIS A 52 -3.25 -12.81 15.30
N GLY A 53 -2.38 -11.80 15.40
CA GLY A 53 -0.99 -11.88 14.96
C GLY A 53 -0.80 -11.68 13.46
N CYS A 54 0.46 -11.81 13.01
CA CYS A 54 0.84 -11.54 11.62
C CYS A 54 0.23 -12.57 10.65
N ALA A 55 -0.68 -12.09 9.80
CA ALA A 55 -1.32 -12.92 8.76
C ALA A 55 -0.50 -13.07 7.48
N ASP A 56 0.39 -12.12 7.21
CA ASP A 56 1.16 -12.03 5.96
C ASP A 56 2.43 -11.22 6.22
N TRP A 57 3.59 -11.89 6.25
CA TRP A 57 4.88 -11.24 6.46
C TRP A 57 5.40 -10.48 5.23
N ARG A 58 4.84 -10.76 4.05
CA ARG A 58 5.27 -10.17 2.78
C ARG A 58 4.38 -9.02 2.35
N TRP A 59 3.22 -8.86 2.98
CA TRP A 59 2.34 -7.76 2.68
C TRP A 59 3.00 -6.42 2.99
N HIS A 60 2.97 -5.52 2.01
CA HIS A 60 3.30 -4.12 2.22
C HIS A 60 2.29 -3.23 1.49
N PHE A 61 2.14 -2.00 1.95
CA PHE A 61 1.41 -0.98 1.21
C PHE A 61 2.29 -0.45 0.07
N GLY A 62 2.01 -0.86 -1.17
CA GLY A 62 2.83 -0.56 -2.36
C GLY A 62 2.73 0.88 -2.88
N TYR A 63 2.32 1.83 -2.05
CA TYR A 63 2.17 3.24 -2.41
C TYR A 63 2.78 4.12 -1.32
N HIS A 64 3.35 5.26 -1.72
CA HIS A 64 3.97 6.20 -0.78
C HIS A 64 2.96 7.14 -0.11
N TYR A 65 1.75 7.28 -0.67
CA TYR A 65 0.73 8.19 -0.17
C TYR A 65 -0.62 7.48 -0.01
N ALA A 66 -1.40 7.90 0.97
CA ALA A 66 -2.76 7.41 1.18
C ALA A 66 -3.75 8.03 0.19
N PRO A 67 -4.84 7.33 -0.15
CA PRO A 67 -5.96 7.89 -0.91
C PRO A 67 -6.73 8.93 -0.10
N PHE A 68 -7.52 9.76 -0.78
CA PHE A 68 -8.46 10.64 -0.09
C PHE A 68 -9.63 9.84 0.51
N ALA A 69 -10.12 10.29 1.67
CA ALA A 69 -11.24 9.67 2.37
C ALA A 69 -12.52 9.58 1.52
N ILE A 70 -12.75 10.55 0.63
CA ILE A 70 -13.91 10.53 -0.28
C ILE A 70 -13.83 9.39 -1.30
N ASP A 71 -12.63 9.07 -1.80
CA ASP A 71 -12.44 7.97 -2.75
C ASP A 71 -12.53 6.62 -2.01
N LEU A 72 -12.00 6.53 -0.77
CA LEU A 72 -12.21 5.37 0.10
C LEU A 72 -13.69 5.10 0.39
N ALA A 73 -14.46 6.14 0.70
CA ALA A 73 -15.89 6.00 0.95
C ALA A 73 -16.64 5.49 -0.28
N ALA A 74 -16.29 5.99 -1.48
CA ALA A 74 -16.86 5.52 -2.74
C ALA A 74 -16.54 4.04 -2.99
N GLU A 75 -15.30 3.60 -2.75
CA GLU A 75 -14.88 2.21 -2.90
C GLU A 75 -15.53 1.27 -1.88
N CYS A 76 -15.68 1.71 -0.61
CA CYS A 76 -16.44 0.98 0.39
C CYS A 76 -17.91 0.80 -0.03
N ALA A 77 -18.55 1.86 -0.51
CA ALA A 77 -19.93 1.80 -0.98
C ALA A 77 -20.07 0.82 -2.16
N ALA A 78 -19.15 0.86 -3.14
CA ALA A 78 -19.11 -0.07 -4.26
C ALA A 78 -18.94 -1.53 -3.81
N ALA A 79 -18.08 -1.78 -2.82
CA ALA A 79 -17.88 -3.11 -2.26
C ALA A 79 -19.13 -3.67 -1.55
N THR A 80 -19.94 -2.81 -0.90
CA THR A 80 -21.20 -3.24 -0.27
C THR A 80 -22.34 -3.50 -1.26
N ALA A 81 -22.35 -2.82 -2.41
CA ALA A 81 -23.40 -2.96 -3.41
C ALA A 81 -23.29 -4.24 -4.26
N SER A 82 -22.09 -4.81 -4.37
CA SER A 82 -21.86 -6.14 -4.94
C SER A 82 -21.28 -7.07 -3.89
N PRO A 83 -22.12 -7.72 -3.06
CA PRO A 83 -21.66 -8.75 -2.14
C PRO A 83 -21.23 -9.96 -2.95
N LYS A 84 -20.03 -9.93 -3.53
CA LYS A 84 -19.30 -11.16 -3.83
C LYS A 84 -19.16 -11.86 -2.49
N SER A 85 -19.82 -13.01 -2.37
CA SER A 85 -20.01 -13.81 -1.15
C SER A 85 -18.91 -13.55 -0.12
N ALA A 86 -19.31 -13.10 1.08
CA ALA A 86 -18.41 -12.86 2.19
C ALA A 86 -17.37 -13.99 2.25
N PRO A 87 -16.06 -13.71 2.18
CA PRO A 87 -15.06 -14.75 2.36
C PRO A 87 -15.22 -15.26 3.80
N GLY A 88 -15.96 -16.36 3.96
CA GLY A 88 -16.31 -16.90 5.26
C GLY A 88 -15.04 -17.37 5.94
N ARG A 89 -14.58 -16.64 6.97
CA ARG A 89 -13.38 -16.92 7.79
C ARG A 89 -12.34 -17.74 7.04
N THR A 90 -12.01 -17.34 5.83
CA THR A 90 -10.94 -17.96 5.08
C THR A 90 -9.69 -17.31 5.61
N THR A 91 -8.80 -18.12 6.17
CA THR A 91 -7.38 -17.76 6.22
C THR A 91 -7.06 -17.11 4.89
N PRO A 92 -6.65 -15.83 4.88
CA PRO A 92 -6.43 -15.18 3.62
C PRO A 92 -5.40 -15.99 2.82
N PRO A 93 -5.52 -16.05 1.48
CA PRO A 93 -4.75 -16.94 0.63
C PRO A 93 -3.22 -16.72 0.66
N TRP A 94 -2.75 -15.75 1.44
CA TRP A 94 -1.37 -15.29 1.55
C TRP A 94 -0.69 -15.70 2.87
N ALA A 95 -1.27 -16.62 3.64
CA ALA A 95 -0.70 -17.12 4.90
C ALA A 95 0.54 -18.05 4.75
N ALA A 96 1.24 -18.04 3.62
CA ALA A 96 2.15 -19.11 3.24
C ALA A 96 3.62 -18.89 3.63
N ASP A 97 4.06 -17.66 3.91
CA ASP A 97 5.48 -17.37 4.14
C ASP A 97 5.72 -16.81 5.55
N GLY A 98 6.73 -17.34 6.25
CA GLY A 98 7.19 -16.86 7.54
C GLY A 98 8.01 -15.55 7.46
N PRO A 99 8.56 -15.08 8.59
CA PRO A 99 9.44 -13.90 8.59
C PRO A 99 10.68 -14.12 7.71
N LEU A 100 11.20 -13.04 7.14
CA LEU A 100 12.50 -13.06 6.48
C LEU A 100 13.60 -13.51 7.45
N SER A 101 14.62 -14.20 6.93
CA SER A 101 15.81 -14.47 7.74
C SER A 101 16.48 -13.14 8.14
N PRO A 102 17.20 -13.09 9.28
CA PRO A 102 17.83 -11.86 9.74
C PRO A 102 18.75 -11.21 8.69
N LEU A 103 19.50 -12.02 7.93
CA LEU A 103 20.37 -11.50 6.87
C LEU A 103 19.57 -10.92 5.70
N GLN A 104 18.48 -11.59 5.26
CA GLN A 104 17.60 -11.06 4.21
C GLN A 104 16.93 -9.75 4.64
N ALA A 105 16.48 -9.67 5.90
CA ALA A 105 15.91 -8.45 6.44
C ALA A 105 16.94 -7.31 6.48
N LEU A 106 18.17 -7.58 6.91
CA LEU A 106 19.24 -6.58 6.91
C LEU A 106 19.59 -6.11 5.50
N THR A 107 19.73 -7.01 4.52
CA THR A 107 19.99 -6.62 3.13
C THR A 107 18.87 -5.78 2.51
N ALA A 108 17.62 -5.98 2.94
CA ALA A 108 16.48 -5.21 2.44
C ALA A 108 16.33 -3.82 3.07
N VAL A 109 16.93 -3.58 4.24
CA VAL A 109 16.73 -2.35 5.04
C VAL A 109 17.99 -1.49 5.09
N LEU A 110 19.18 -2.10 5.06
CA LEU A 110 20.42 -1.36 5.27
C LEU A 110 20.77 -0.49 4.05
N PRO A 111 21.17 0.77 4.27
CA PRO A 111 21.77 1.59 3.23
C PRO A 111 23.22 1.14 2.94
N PRO A 112 23.79 1.50 1.77
CA PRO A 112 25.16 1.14 1.39
C PRO A 112 26.23 1.52 2.42
N VAL A 113 26.04 2.65 3.12
CA VAL A 113 26.97 3.14 4.15
C VAL A 113 27.08 2.21 5.37
N SER A 114 26.09 1.35 5.58
CA SER A 114 26.03 0.40 6.70
C SER A 114 26.40 -1.04 6.30
N ALA A 115 26.95 -1.24 5.09
CA ALA A 115 27.32 -2.57 4.59
C ALA A 115 28.32 -3.31 5.49
N ALA A 116 29.10 -2.59 6.31
CA ALA A 116 30.02 -3.20 7.28
C ALA A 116 29.33 -4.13 8.30
N LEU A 117 28.03 -3.92 8.56
CA LEU A 117 27.20 -4.76 9.46
C LEU A 117 26.87 -6.13 8.87
N LEU A 118 27.06 -6.32 7.56
CA LEU A 118 26.83 -7.59 6.88
C LEU A 118 28.13 -8.40 6.77
N PRO A 119 28.03 -9.75 6.69
CA PRO A 119 29.14 -10.59 6.30
C PRO A 119 29.73 -10.14 4.97
N GLU A 120 31.04 -10.31 4.79
CA GLU A 120 31.79 -9.80 3.64
C GLU A 120 31.21 -10.23 2.28
N SER A 121 30.69 -11.46 2.19
CA SER A 121 30.04 -11.99 0.98
C SER A 121 28.73 -11.31 0.60
N TYR A 122 28.04 -10.64 1.53
CA TYR A 122 26.76 -9.96 1.30
C TYR A 122 26.91 -8.46 1.06
N ARG A 123 28.08 -7.87 1.36
CA ARG A 123 28.32 -6.43 1.17
C ARG A 123 28.11 -5.94 -0.28
N PRO A 124 28.51 -6.71 -1.33
CA PRO A 124 28.25 -6.32 -2.71
C PRO A 124 26.75 -6.27 -3.07
N LEU A 125 25.87 -6.88 -2.27
CA LEU A 125 24.42 -6.84 -2.51
C LEU A 125 23.80 -5.50 -2.11
N VAL A 126 24.50 -4.68 -1.33
CA VAL A 126 24.02 -3.39 -0.83
C VAL A 126 24.83 -2.23 -1.40
N SER A 127 25.75 -2.49 -2.34
CA SER A 127 26.52 -1.44 -3.02
C SER A 127 25.78 -0.84 -4.21
N SER A 128 26.20 0.35 -4.68
CA SER A 128 25.58 1.05 -5.82
C SER A 128 25.58 0.25 -7.13
N ASP A 129 26.55 -0.64 -7.30
CA ASP A 129 26.71 -1.44 -8.52
C ASP A 129 25.99 -2.79 -8.45
N SER A 130 25.16 -2.99 -7.43
CA SER A 130 24.38 -4.21 -7.25
C SER A 130 23.26 -4.32 -8.28
N PRO A 131 22.86 -5.54 -8.72
CA PRO A 131 21.66 -5.73 -9.53
C PRO A 131 20.34 -5.56 -8.74
N LEU A 132 20.42 -5.34 -7.43
CA LEU A 132 19.32 -5.00 -6.54
C LEU A 132 19.16 -3.48 -6.44
#